data_AF-A0A834IAN7-F1
#
_entry.id   AF-A0A834IAN7-F1
#
_cell.length_a   1.000
_cell.length_b   1.000
_cell.length_c   1.000
_cell.angle_alpha   90.00
_cell.angle_beta   90.00
_cell.angle_gamma   90.00
#
_symmetry.space_group_name_H-M   'P 1'
#
loop_
_entity.id
_entity.type
_entity.pdbx_description
1 polymer ?
#
loop_
_entity_poly.entity_id
_entity_poly.type
_entity_poly.pdbx_seq_one_letter_code
_entity_poly.pdbx_strand_id
1 'polypeptide(L)'
;MPTGIITYDITQLQGAFANAFLILINTLFFNVKLIGEYNQYPVDASPKLLSEEETIFDFIIVGAGAAGCALANRLSEQDQWSVLLLEAGDYPQTTSAVPGLFPTFYESTLETWQYELEMDKEVCGAYKNKRCWMTRGRILGGTSSINNLHYFRGIDSLF
;
A
#
# COMPACT_ATOMS: atom_id res chain seq x y z
N MET A 1 35.88 12.09 -32.93
CA MET A 1 35.10 12.65 -31.80
C MET A 1 34.93 11.53 -30.79
N PRO A 2 35.34 11.67 -29.53
CA PRO A 2 35.17 10.60 -28.57
C PRO A 2 33.72 10.58 -28.10
N THR A 3 33.00 9.52 -28.43
CA THR A 3 31.71 9.19 -27.83
C THR A 3 31.96 8.56 -26.46
N GLY A 4 31.58 9.26 -25.40
CA GLY A 4 31.56 8.74 -24.03
C GLY A 4 30.12 8.66 -23.52
N ILE A 5 29.80 7.62 -22.75
CA ILE A 5 28.55 7.53 -22.02
C ILE A 5 28.67 8.45 -20.80
N ILE A 6 27.83 9.49 -20.73
CA ILE A 6 27.72 10.32 -19.53
C ILE A 6 26.79 9.59 -18.56
N THR A 7 27.37 8.98 -17.53
CA THR A 7 26.61 8.49 -16.37
C THR A 7 26.40 9.65 -15.40
N TYR A 8 25.16 10.10 -15.24
CA TYR A 8 24.81 11.09 -14.23
C TYR A 8 24.62 10.40 -12.87
N ASP A 9 25.42 10.79 -11.89
CA ASP A 9 25.21 10.41 -10.50
C ASP A 9 24.07 11.24 -9.91
N ILE A 10 22.87 10.63 -9.84
CA ILE A 10 21.67 11.26 -9.28
C ILE A 10 21.82 11.65 -7.82
N THR A 11 22.84 11.14 -7.11
CA THR A 11 23.13 11.52 -5.72
C THR A 11 23.87 12.87 -5.61
N GLN A 12 24.36 13.41 -6.72
CA GLN A 12 25.06 14.71 -6.79
C GLN A 12 24.23 15.83 -7.45
N LEU A 13 22.91 15.69 -7.50
CA LEU A 13 22.00 16.74 -7.95
C LEU A 13 22.07 17.95 -7.01
N GLN A 14 23.00 18.88 -7.29
CA GLN A 14 23.20 20.12 -6.55
C GLN A 14 22.96 21.33 -7.47
N GLY A 15 22.55 22.44 -6.87
CA GLY A 15 22.32 23.71 -7.57
C GLY A 15 20.84 24.05 -7.82
N ALA A 16 20.60 25.24 -8.36
CA ALA A 16 19.27 25.82 -8.47
C ALA A 16 18.29 24.96 -9.30
N PHE A 17 18.78 24.31 -10.36
CA PHE A 17 17.96 23.41 -11.18
C PHE A 17 17.57 22.12 -10.48
N ALA A 18 18.50 21.51 -9.73
CA ALA A 18 18.22 20.32 -8.93
C ALA A 18 17.16 20.61 -7.87
N ASN A 19 17.32 21.75 -7.17
CA ASN A 19 16.36 22.20 -6.16
C ASN A 19 15.00 22.54 -6.79
N ALA A 20 14.97 23.24 -7.93
CA ALA A 20 13.73 23.54 -8.63
C ALA A 20 13.02 22.28 -9.14
N PHE A 21 13.76 21.28 -9.62
CA PHE A 21 13.22 20.00 -10.05
C PHE A 21 12.67 19.18 -8.86
N LEU A 22 13.40 19.12 -7.75
CA LEU A 22 12.92 18.47 -6.52
C LEU A 22 11.72 19.19 -5.94
N ILE A 23 11.68 20.53 -5.97
CA ILE A 23 10.52 21.32 -5.57
C ILE A 23 9.35 21.00 -6.50
N LEU A 24 9.54 21.00 -7.82
CA LEU A 24 8.50 20.66 -8.78
C LEU A 24 7.95 19.26 -8.53
N ILE A 25 8.80 18.26 -8.34
CA ILE A 25 8.40 16.89 -8.03
C ILE A 25 7.62 16.83 -6.71
N ASN A 26 8.12 17.46 -5.64
CA ASN A 26 7.42 17.51 -4.36
C ASN A 26 6.08 18.23 -4.49
N THR A 27 6.03 19.36 -5.19
CA THR A 27 4.80 20.10 -5.47
C THR A 27 3.83 19.24 -6.26
N LEU A 28 4.28 18.51 -7.29
CA LEU A 28 3.43 17.57 -8.01
C LEU A 28 2.91 16.47 -7.09
N PHE A 29 3.73 15.88 -6.22
CA PHE A 29 3.25 14.87 -5.25
C PHE A 29 2.22 15.41 -4.26
N PHE A 30 2.43 16.61 -3.72
CA PHE A 30 1.45 17.27 -2.86
C PHE A 30 0.15 17.60 -3.60
N ASN A 31 0.24 17.96 -4.88
CA ASN A 31 -0.89 18.33 -5.71
C ASN A 31 -1.51 17.17 -6.51
N VAL A 32 -0.94 15.97 -6.50
CA VAL A 32 -1.57 14.75 -7.06
C VAL A 32 -2.88 14.46 -6.32
N LYS A 33 -2.99 14.85 -5.04
CA LYS A 33 -4.26 14.86 -4.29
C LYS A 33 -5.37 15.71 -4.94
N LEU A 34 -5.03 16.68 -5.79
CA LEU A 34 -5.98 17.52 -6.52
C LEU A 34 -6.32 16.96 -7.92
N ILE A 35 -5.50 16.06 -8.46
CA ILE A 35 -5.65 15.51 -9.82
C ILE A 35 -6.38 14.17 -9.80
N GLY A 36 -6.21 13.38 -8.73
CA GLY A 36 -7.01 12.17 -8.49
C GLY A 36 -8.28 12.52 -7.72
N GLU A 37 -9.45 12.14 -8.24
CA GLU A 37 -10.70 12.22 -7.50
C GLU A 37 -10.53 11.52 -6.13
N TYR A 38 -10.55 12.30 -5.05
CA TYR A 38 -10.43 11.82 -3.67
C TYR A 38 -11.65 10.99 -3.19
N ASN A 39 -12.62 10.73 -4.08
CA ASN A 39 -13.90 10.06 -3.79
C ASN A 39 -13.96 8.59 -4.23
N GLN A 40 -12.82 7.91 -4.42
CA GLN A 40 -12.82 6.53 -4.92
C GLN A 40 -13.12 5.46 -3.87
N TYR A 41 -13.09 5.79 -2.58
CA TYR A 41 -13.27 4.82 -1.51
C TYR A 41 -14.64 4.97 -0.82
N PRO A 42 -15.24 3.87 -0.34
CA PRO A 42 -16.51 3.92 0.38
C PRO A 42 -16.40 4.81 1.62
N VAL A 43 -17.50 5.45 2.01
CA VAL A 43 -17.54 6.29 3.22
C VAL A 43 -17.33 5.43 4.47
N ASP A 44 -16.52 5.91 5.40
CA ASP A 44 -16.30 5.24 6.68
C ASP A 44 -17.62 5.15 7.47
N ALA A 45 -18.09 3.93 7.69
CA ALA A 45 -19.33 3.65 8.41
C ALA A 45 -19.16 3.67 9.93
N SER A 46 -17.92 3.74 10.46
CA SER A 46 -17.63 3.67 11.88
C SER A 46 -18.46 4.64 12.74
N PRO A 47 -18.61 5.94 12.39
CA PRO A 47 -19.40 6.86 13.21
C PRO A 47 -20.87 6.43 13.35
N LYS A 48 -21.45 5.85 12.30
CA LYS A 48 -22.82 5.35 12.31
C LYS A 48 -22.91 4.08 13.17
N LEU A 49 -22.04 3.10 12.90
CA LEU A 49 -22.07 1.78 13.55
C LEU A 49 -21.78 1.87 15.06
N LEU A 50 -20.91 2.79 15.48
CA LEU A 50 -20.60 3.00 16.90
C LEU A 50 -21.70 3.78 17.65
N SER A 51 -22.62 4.42 16.93
CA SER A 51 -23.74 5.16 17.53
C SER A 51 -25.00 4.32 17.73
N GLU A 52 -25.08 3.18 17.06
CA GLU A 52 -26.19 2.23 17.17
C GLU A 52 -25.88 1.20 18.26
N GLU A 53 -26.84 0.89 19.15
CA GLU A 53 -26.61 -0.05 20.27
C GLU A 53 -26.35 -1.49 19.79
N GLU A 54 -27.00 -1.92 18.71
CA GLU A 54 -26.80 -3.24 18.10
C GLU A 54 -26.95 -3.16 16.58
N THR A 55 -25.92 -3.61 15.85
CA THR A 55 -25.95 -3.83 14.41
C THR A 55 -25.68 -5.29 14.09
N ILE A 56 -26.50 -5.87 13.22
CA ILE A 56 -26.39 -7.26 12.78
C ILE A 56 -25.98 -7.27 11.31
N PHE A 57 -25.00 -8.12 10.98
CA PHE A 57 -24.54 -8.36 9.62
C PHE A 57 -24.59 -9.86 9.34
N ASP A 58 -24.93 -10.23 8.11
CA ASP A 58 -24.87 -11.63 7.65
C ASP A 58 -23.41 -12.11 7.55
N PHE A 59 -22.51 -11.20 7.16
CA PHE A 59 -21.09 -11.47 7.05
C PHE A 59 -20.25 -10.35 7.66
N ILE A 60 -19.26 -10.73 8.47
CA ILE A 60 -18.21 -9.83 8.96
C ILE A 60 -16.88 -10.33 8.41
N ILE A 61 -16.24 -9.51 7.59
CA ILE A 61 -14.94 -9.77 6.98
C ILE A 61 -13.90 -8.92 7.72
N VAL A 62 -12.90 -9.56 8.30
CA VAL A 62 -11.81 -8.87 9.01
C VAL A 62 -10.57 -8.86 8.12
N GLY A 63 -10.14 -7.65 7.76
CA GLY A 63 -9.02 -7.37 6.88
C GLY A 63 -9.47 -7.12 5.45
N ALA A 64 -9.36 -5.88 5.00
CA ALA A 64 -9.64 -5.46 3.63
C ALA A 64 -8.41 -5.59 2.74
N GLY A 65 -7.74 -6.75 2.79
CA GLY A 65 -6.67 -7.09 1.86
C GLY A 65 -7.18 -7.57 0.50
N ALA A 66 -6.29 -8.09 -0.34
CA ALA A 66 -6.61 -8.62 -1.66
C ALA A 66 -7.82 -9.59 -1.65
N ALA A 67 -7.80 -10.57 -0.74
CA ALA A 67 -8.88 -11.54 -0.60
C ALA A 67 -10.13 -10.94 0.05
N GLY A 68 -9.96 -10.12 1.09
CA GLY A 68 -11.08 -9.51 1.82
C GLY A 68 -11.90 -8.57 0.95
N CYS A 69 -11.25 -7.68 0.20
CA CYS A 69 -11.93 -6.80 -0.75
C CYS A 69 -12.64 -7.58 -1.86
N ALA A 70 -11.98 -8.61 -2.43
CA ALA A 70 -12.60 -9.44 -3.46
C ALA A 70 -13.83 -10.20 -2.94
N LEU A 71 -13.74 -10.76 -1.72
CA LEU A 71 -14.85 -11.45 -1.09
C LEU A 71 -16.00 -10.51 -0.74
N ALA A 72 -15.71 -9.36 -0.12
CA ALA A 72 -16.70 -8.36 0.24
C ALA A 72 -17.46 -7.89 -1.00
N ASN A 73 -16.74 -7.59 -2.09
CA ASN A 73 -17.31 -7.17 -3.35
C ASN A 73 -18.30 -8.21 -3.91
N ARG A 74 -17.96 -9.51 -3.86
CA ARG A 74 -18.83 -10.58 -4.37
C ARG A 74 -20.04 -10.84 -3.49
N LEU A 75 -19.88 -10.80 -2.16
CA LEU A 75 -21.02 -10.96 -1.26
C LEU A 75 -21.99 -9.78 -1.36
N SER A 76 -21.47 -8.55 -1.51
CA SER A 76 -22.29 -7.35 -1.65
C SER A 76 -23.04 -7.25 -2.99
N GLU A 77 -22.76 -8.11 -3.97
CA GLU A 77 -23.57 -8.20 -5.21
C GLU A 77 -24.98 -8.76 -4.95
N GLN A 78 -25.20 -9.41 -3.80
CA GLN A 78 -26.50 -9.94 -3.39
C GLN A 78 -27.18 -8.94 -2.45
N ASP A 79 -28.22 -8.25 -2.93
CA ASP A 79 -28.94 -7.20 -2.17
C ASP A 79 -29.55 -7.69 -0.84
N GLN A 80 -29.75 -9.00 -0.70
CA GLN A 80 -30.29 -9.62 0.50
C GLN A 80 -29.28 -9.79 1.64
N TRP A 81 -27.98 -9.61 1.37
CA TRP A 81 -26.92 -9.83 2.35
C TRP A 81 -26.34 -8.51 2.83
N SER A 82 -26.24 -8.39 4.15
CA SER A 82 -25.53 -7.32 4.84
C SER A 82 -24.09 -7.73 5.12
N VAL A 83 -23.13 -6.95 4.63
CA VAL A 83 -21.70 -7.27 4.72
C VAL A 83 -20.96 -6.12 5.41
N LEU A 84 -20.27 -6.44 6.51
CA LEU A 84 -19.34 -5.53 7.18
C LEU A 84 -17.90 -5.91 6.81
N LEU A 85 -17.15 -4.95 6.30
CA LEU A 85 -15.71 -5.09 6.05
C LEU A 85 -14.94 -4.22 7.05
N LEU A 86 -14.12 -4.85 7.88
CA LEU A 86 -13.28 -4.19 8.86
C LEU A 86 -11.83 -4.13 8.37
N GLU A 87 -11.23 -2.95 8.42
CA GLU A 87 -9.81 -2.74 8.11
C GLU A 87 -9.17 -1.94 9.24
N ALA A 88 -7.96 -2.32 9.63
CA ALA A 88 -7.23 -1.64 10.71
C ALA A 88 -6.54 -0.36 10.23
N GLY A 89 -6.25 -0.30 8.93
CA GLY A 89 -5.65 0.84 8.26
C GLY A 89 -6.62 1.88 7.72
N ASP A 90 -6.04 2.95 7.20
CA ASP A 90 -6.76 4.01 6.49
C ASP A 90 -6.83 3.71 4.97
N TYR A 91 -7.37 4.63 4.20
CA TYR A 91 -7.31 4.58 2.74
C TYR A 91 -5.86 4.70 2.22
N PRO A 92 -5.53 4.04 1.09
CA PRO A 92 -4.24 4.18 0.44
C PRO A 92 -3.91 5.64 0.14
N GLN A 93 -2.65 6.02 0.39
CA GLN A 93 -2.16 7.33 0.01
C GLN A 93 -1.95 7.42 -1.51
N THR A 94 -1.78 8.64 -2.02
CA THR A 94 -1.51 8.87 -3.45
C THR A 94 -0.22 8.20 -3.93
N THR A 95 0.72 7.92 -3.04
CA THR A 95 1.93 7.14 -3.32
C THR A 95 1.59 5.73 -3.81
N SER A 96 0.53 5.10 -3.26
CA SER A 96 0.07 3.76 -3.62
C SER A 96 -0.44 3.69 -5.07
N ALA A 97 -0.87 4.83 -5.62
CA ALA A 97 -1.32 4.93 -7.01
C ALA A 97 -0.17 4.97 -8.04
N VAL A 98 1.08 5.17 -7.60
CA VAL A 98 2.26 5.27 -8.47
C VAL A 98 3.12 4.01 -8.28
N PRO A 99 3.08 3.04 -9.22
CA PRO A 99 3.77 1.75 -9.05
C PRO A 99 5.26 1.88 -8.74
N GLY A 100 5.95 2.84 -9.38
CA GLY A 100 7.38 3.07 -9.18
C GLY A 100 7.78 3.54 -7.78
N LEU A 101 6.81 3.92 -6.93
CA LEU A 101 7.05 4.33 -5.55
C LEU A 101 6.93 3.20 -4.54
N PHE A 102 6.66 1.96 -4.96
CA PHE A 102 6.54 0.85 -4.01
C PHE A 102 7.69 0.71 -2.99
N PRO A 103 8.97 1.06 -3.26
CA PRO A 103 10.03 0.95 -2.26
C PRO A 103 9.84 1.90 -1.07
N THR A 104 9.05 2.97 -1.20
CA THR A 104 8.79 3.91 -0.10
C THR A 104 7.95 3.28 1.01
N PHE A 105 7.24 2.18 0.74
CA PHE A 105 6.40 1.52 1.73
C PHE A 105 7.15 0.63 2.71
N TYR A 106 8.40 0.26 2.42
CA TYR A 106 9.15 -0.68 3.27
C TYR A 106 9.34 -0.19 4.71
N GLU A 107 9.39 1.13 4.91
CA GLU A 107 9.57 1.75 6.22
C GLU A 107 8.34 2.57 6.65
N SER A 108 7.23 2.53 5.88
CA SER A 108 6.03 3.31 6.19
C SER A 108 5.31 2.76 7.41
N THR A 109 5.31 3.52 8.52
CA THR A 109 4.54 3.21 9.73
C THR A 109 3.05 3.56 9.60
N LEU A 110 2.69 4.32 8.56
CA LEU A 110 1.32 4.70 8.27
C LEU A 110 0.60 3.57 7.54
N GLU A 111 1.23 3.02 6.51
CA GLU A 111 0.59 2.11 5.56
C GLU A 111 0.89 0.62 5.81
N THR A 112 1.73 0.30 6.79
CA THR A 112 2.19 -1.07 7.01
C THR A 112 2.17 -1.47 8.48
N TRP A 113 2.12 -2.79 8.70
CA TRP A 113 2.15 -3.40 10.03
C TRP A 113 3.54 -3.40 10.69
N GLN A 114 4.60 -3.10 9.94
CA GLN A 114 5.99 -3.07 10.43
C GLN A 114 6.41 -4.33 11.20
N TYR A 115 6.06 -5.51 10.68
CA TYR A 115 6.52 -6.76 11.27
C TYR A 115 8.04 -6.90 11.11
N GLU A 116 8.71 -7.11 12.23
CA GLU A 116 10.12 -7.47 12.29
C GLU A 116 10.24 -8.93 12.73
N LEU A 117 10.98 -9.72 11.96
CA LEU A 117 11.21 -11.12 12.30
C LEU A 117 12.19 -11.24 13.47
N GLU A 118 12.08 -12.34 14.20
CA GLU A 118 13.11 -12.71 15.16
C GLU A 118 14.45 -12.97 14.46
N MET A 119 15.54 -12.80 15.20
CA MET A 119 16.87 -13.05 14.67
C MET A 119 17.05 -14.54 14.39
N ASP A 120 17.51 -14.84 13.19
CA ASP A 120 17.85 -16.19 12.74
C ASP A 120 19.29 -16.22 12.20
N LYS A 121 19.96 -17.38 12.28
CA LYS A 121 21.37 -17.52 11.89
C LYS A 121 21.57 -17.75 10.39
N GLU A 122 20.54 -18.20 9.69
CA GLU A 122 20.56 -18.64 8.30
C GLU A 122 19.93 -17.60 7.34
N VAL A 123 19.05 -16.75 7.85
CA VAL A 123 18.41 -15.68 7.05
C VAL A 123 18.83 -14.27 7.50
N CYS A 124 18.56 -13.27 6.65
CA CYS A 124 18.70 -11.85 6.98
C CYS A 124 20.12 -11.38 7.39
N GLY A 125 21.17 -12.14 7.05
CA GLY A 125 22.55 -11.84 7.49
C GLY A 125 23.11 -10.48 7.04
N ALA A 126 22.55 -9.90 5.97
CA ALA A 126 22.93 -8.58 5.44
C ALA A 126 22.13 -7.41 6.07
N TYR A 127 21.07 -7.69 6.84
CA TYR A 127 20.26 -6.66 7.49
C TYR A 127 20.91 -6.19 8.80
N LYS A 128 20.67 -4.93 9.16
CA LYS A 128 21.05 -4.39 10.48
C LYS A 128 20.37 -5.24 11.56
N ASN A 129 21.11 -5.61 12.60
CA ASN A 129 20.66 -6.53 13.66
C ASN A 129 20.28 -7.95 13.21
N LYS A 130 20.55 -8.34 11.94
CA LYS A 130 20.24 -9.65 11.38
C LYS A 130 18.75 -10.03 11.50
N ARG A 131 17.88 -9.04 11.30
CA ARG A 131 16.41 -9.19 11.34
C ARG A 131 15.82 -8.68 10.03
N CYS A 132 14.93 -9.45 9.43
CA CYS A 132 14.21 -9.01 8.24
C CYS A 132 12.94 -8.26 8.62
N TRP A 133 12.60 -7.26 7.81
CA TRP A 133 11.27 -6.67 7.82
C TRP A 133 10.34 -7.46 6.89
N MET A 134 9.13 -7.69 7.36
CA MET A 134 8.05 -8.30 6.58
C MET A 134 6.96 -7.25 6.35
N THR A 135 7.07 -6.55 5.23
CA THR A 135 6.13 -5.50 4.86
C THR A 135 4.76 -6.11 4.54
N ARG A 136 3.76 -5.76 5.36
CA ARG A 136 2.36 -6.14 5.17
C ARG A 136 1.53 -4.87 5.19
N GLY A 137 0.70 -4.68 4.17
CA GLY A 137 -0.16 -3.50 4.09
C GLY A 137 -1.20 -3.49 5.21
N ARG A 138 -1.32 -2.32 5.86
CA ARG A 138 -2.32 -1.93 6.86
C ARG A 138 -3.04 -0.69 6.34
N ILE A 139 -3.76 -0.89 5.24
CA ILE A 139 -4.60 0.09 4.51
C ILE A 139 -5.64 -0.69 3.70
N LEU A 140 -6.70 -0.03 3.22
CA LEU A 140 -7.65 -0.63 2.30
C LEU A 140 -6.94 -1.20 1.04
N GLY A 141 -7.27 -2.43 0.65
CA GLY A 141 -6.57 -3.23 -0.36
C GLY A 141 -5.35 -4.01 0.17
N GLY A 142 -4.91 -3.71 1.39
CA GLY A 142 -3.83 -4.40 2.10
C GLY A 142 -2.52 -4.38 1.33
N THR A 143 -1.86 -5.54 1.23
CA THR A 143 -0.56 -5.62 0.55
C THR A 143 -0.67 -5.39 -0.96
N SER A 144 -1.84 -5.57 -1.58
CA SER A 144 -2.02 -5.26 -3.00
C SER A 144 -1.92 -3.77 -3.31
N SER A 145 -2.18 -2.90 -2.33
CA SER A 145 -2.05 -1.44 -2.49
C SER A 145 -0.60 -0.97 -2.42
N ILE A 146 0.33 -1.78 -1.90
CA ILE A 146 1.73 -1.39 -1.68
C ILE A 146 2.76 -2.33 -2.36
N ASN A 147 2.30 -3.32 -3.12
CA ASN A 147 3.20 -4.26 -3.78
C ASN A 147 3.77 -3.69 -5.09
N ASN A 148 4.66 -4.45 -5.73
CA ASN A 148 5.26 -4.08 -7.01
C ASN A 148 4.39 -4.48 -8.24
N LEU A 149 3.10 -4.75 -8.04
CA LEU A 149 2.13 -5.13 -9.07
C LEU A 149 2.54 -6.31 -9.99
N HIS A 150 3.45 -7.17 -9.51
CA HIS A 150 3.82 -8.35 -10.25
C HIS A 150 2.68 -9.38 -10.21
N TYR A 151 2.28 -9.85 -11.39
CA TYR A 151 1.29 -10.90 -11.54
C TYR A 151 1.97 -12.23 -11.89
N PHE A 152 1.72 -13.24 -11.06
CA PHE A 152 2.16 -14.61 -11.30
C PHE A 152 1.02 -15.58 -11.04
N ARG A 153 1.01 -16.69 -11.77
CA ARG A 153 0.20 -17.87 -11.47
C ARG A 153 1.13 -18.99 -11.03
N GLY A 154 0.73 -19.75 -10.01
CA GLY A 154 1.48 -20.94 -9.61
C GLY A 154 1.43 -22.02 -10.69
N ILE A 155 2.38 -22.97 -10.62
CA ILE A 155 2.43 -24.11 -11.53
C ILE A 155 1.44 -25.19 -11.09
N ASP A 156 0.86 -25.90 -12.04
CA ASP A 156 -0.19 -26.89 -11.79
C ASP A 156 0.24 -28.00 -10.81
N SER A 157 1.53 -28.37 -10.80
CA SER A 157 2.02 -29.44 -9.93
C SER A 157 2.04 -29.10 -8.43
N LEU A 158 1.70 -27.87 -8.03
CA LEU A 158 1.67 -27.42 -6.63
C LEU A 158 0.24 -27.32 -6.06
N PHE A 159 -0.80 -27.59 -6.85
CA PHE A 159 -2.22 -27.51 -6.45
C PHE A 159 -2.97 -28.79 -6.84
#